data_AF-A0A090T1B1-F1
#
_entry.id   AF-A0A090T1B1-F1
#
_cell.length_a   1.000
_cell.length_b   1.000
_cell.length_c   1.000
_cell.angle_alpha   90.00
_cell.angle_beta   90.00
_cell.angle_gamma   90.00
#
_symmetry.space_group_name_H-M   'P 1'
#
loop_
_entity.id
_entity.type
_entity.pdbx_description
1 polymer ?
#
loop_
_entity_poly.entity_id
_entity_poly.type
_entity_poly.pdbx_seq_one_letter_code
_entity_poly.pdbx_strand_id
1 'polypeptide(L)'
;MLTLAIESISNNQLVGLFEVMLADIRAYRSGQPDVVAFKDGDWMWCEVKGPGDKLQHNQIRWMKQFERLNIRYQVCYVNHR
;
A
#
# COMPACT_ATOMS: atom_id res chain seq x y z
N MET A 1 -9.59 -13.43 4.38
CA MET A 1 -8.87 -12.15 4.20
C MET A 1 -8.17 -11.71 5.49
N LEU A 2 -8.89 -11.53 6.61
CA LEU A 2 -8.26 -11.14 7.88
C LEU A 2 -7.16 -12.11 8.35
N THR A 3 -7.40 -13.42 8.25
CA THR A 3 -6.41 -14.46 8.57
C THR A 3 -5.12 -14.30 7.76
N LEU A 4 -5.22 -14.12 6.44
CA LEU A 4 -4.05 -13.88 5.57
C LEU A 4 -3.27 -12.64 5.98
N ALA A 5 -3.95 -11.56 6.35
CA ALA A 5 -3.30 -10.33 6.81
C ALA A 5 -2.56 -10.54 8.14
N ILE A 6 -3.17 -11.23 9.11
CA ILE A 6 -2.55 -11.55 10.40
C ILE A 6 -1.34 -12.47 10.21
N GLU A 7 -1.42 -13.43 9.30
CA GLU A 7 -0.36 -14.41 9.06
C GLU A 7 0.81 -13.84 8.23
N SER A 8 0.54 -12.89 7.32
CA SER A 8 1.55 -12.41 6.37
C SER A 8 2.18 -11.06 6.76
N ILE A 9 1.42 -10.17 7.43
CA ILE A 9 1.90 -8.84 7.78
C ILE A 9 2.56 -8.89 9.16
N SER A 10 3.87 -8.62 9.21
CA SER A 10 4.57 -8.61 10.49
C SER A 10 4.08 -7.48 11.40
N ASN A 11 4.13 -7.70 12.72
CA ASN A 11 3.76 -6.68 13.72
C ASN A 11 4.55 -5.37 13.52
N ASN A 12 5.84 -5.44 13.19
CA ASN A 12 6.67 -4.26 12.95
C ASN A 12 6.17 -3.43 11.76
N GLN A 13 5.72 -4.09 10.68
CA GLN A 13 5.11 -3.39 9.55
C GLN A 13 3.77 -2.75 9.93
N LEU A 14 2.92 -3.44 10.69
CA LEU A 14 1.65 -2.88 11.17
C LEU A 14 1.87 -1.65 12.06
N VAL A 15 2.79 -1.73 13.02
CA VAL A 15 3.14 -0.60 13.90
C VAL A 15 3.63 0.58 13.06
N GLY A 16 4.57 0.34 12.12
CA GLY A 16 5.08 1.42 11.25
C GLY A 16 4.00 2.09 10.39
N LEU A 17 3.04 1.31 9.87
CA LEU A 17 1.90 1.85 9.13
C LEU A 17 0.99 2.70 10.03
N PHE A 18 0.71 2.24 11.25
CA PHE A 18 -0.10 2.99 12.21
C PHE A 18 0.59 4.26 12.69
N GLU A 19 1.91 4.24 12.92
CA GLU A 19 2.68 5.44 13.25
C GLU A 19 2.55 6.51 12.16
N VAL A 20 2.64 6.11 10.87
CA VAL A 20 2.43 7.02 9.74
C VAL A 20 1.02 7.62 9.75
N MET A 21 0.00 6.79 9.93
CA MET A 21 -1.39 7.26 9.96
C MET A 21 -1.65 8.18 11.16
N LEU A 22 -1.14 7.85 12.33
CA LEU A 22 -1.35 8.61 13.57
C LEU A 22 -0.55 9.92 13.59
N ALA A 23 0.57 10.00 12.88
CA ALA A 23 1.33 11.24 12.76
C ALA A 23 0.54 12.35 12.04
N ASP A 24 -0.26 12.00 11.02
CA ASP A 24 -1.21 12.91 10.39
C ASP A 24 -2.36 12.16 9.71
N ILE A 25 -3.44 11.95 10.47
CA ILE A 25 -4.62 11.23 9.97
C ILE A 25 -5.22 11.94 8.75
N ARG A 26 -5.19 13.27 8.67
CA ARG A 26 -5.77 13.99 7.53
C ARG A 26 -4.96 13.73 6.26
N ALA A 27 -3.64 13.67 6.38
CA ALA A 27 -2.74 13.41 5.25
C ALA A 27 -2.73 11.95 4.78
N TYR A 28 -3.03 11.00 5.67
CA TYR A 28 -2.86 9.56 5.41
C TYR A 28 -4.15 8.72 5.44
N ARG A 29 -5.32 9.31 5.75
CA ARG A 29 -6.61 8.59 5.64
C ARG A 29 -7.03 8.23 4.21
N SER A 30 -6.34 8.74 3.19
CA SER A 30 -6.61 8.47 1.77
C SER A 30 -5.33 8.26 0.98
N GLY A 31 -5.46 7.67 -0.22
CA GLY A 31 -4.33 7.41 -1.11
C GLY A 31 -3.57 6.11 -0.81
N GLN A 32 -4.08 5.24 0.06
CA GLN A 32 -3.59 3.86 0.15
C GLN A 32 -3.86 3.12 -1.17
N PRO A 33 -3.00 2.18 -1.57
CA PRO A 33 -3.19 1.43 -2.80
C PRO A 33 -4.48 0.62 -2.84
N ASP A 34 -5.03 0.44 -4.04
CA ASP A 34 -6.33 -0.21 -4.27
C ASP A 34 -6.42 -1.65 -3.75
N VAL A 35 -5.31 -2.40 -3.85
CA VAL A 35 -5.29 -3.84 -3.59
C VAL A 35 -4.16 -4.18 -2.63
N VAL A 36 -4.43 -5.11 -1.71
CA VAL A 36 -3.41 -5.86 -0.99
C VAL A 36 -3.36 -7.29 -1.51
N ALA A 37 -2.18 -7.76 -1.89
CA ALA A 37 -1.96 -9.11 -2.42
C ALA A 37 -1.22 -9.96 -1.39
N PHE A 38 -1.65 -11.22 -1.26
CA PHE A 38 -1.05 -12.23 -0.37
C PHE A 38 -0.71 -13.48 -1.17
N LYS A 39 0.46 -14.07 -0.95
CA LYS A 39 0.87 -15.34 -1.56
C LYS A 39 1.98 -15.99 -0.72
N ASP A 40 1.83 -17.26 -0.36
CA ASP A 40 2.88 -18.05 0.31
C ASP A 40 3.48 -17.37 1.58
N GLY A 41 2.64 -16.72 2.39
CA GLY A 41 3.06 -15.98 3.60
C GLY A 41 3.65 -14.59 3.34
N ASP A 42 3.75 -14.23 2.07
CA ASP A 42 4.30 -12.98 1.56
C ASP A 42 3.16 -12.02 1.19
N TRP A 43 3.40 -10.70 1.29
CA TRP A 43 2.39 -9.68 0.97
C TRP A 43 2.97 -8.41 0.31
N MET A 44 2.11 -7.69 -0.43
CA MET A 44 2.43 -6.37 -0.99
C MET A 44 1.18 -5.52 -1.23
N TRP A 45 1.38 -4.21 -1.32
CA TRP A 45 0.38 -3.28 -1.85
C TRP A 45 0.45 -3.18 -3.38
N CYS A 46 -0.69 -3.02 -4.04
CA CYS A 46 -0.80 -2.86 -5.48
C CYS A 46 -1.74 -1.69 -5.80
N GLU A 47 -1.23 -0.69 -6.50
CA GLU A 47 -2.01 0.45 -7.01
C GLU A 47 -2.29 0.22 -8.51
N VAL A 48 -3.55 0.23 -8.93
CA VAL A 48 -3.93 -0.07 -10.31
C VAL A 48 -4.13 1.22 -11.08
N LYS A 49 -3.52 1.31 -12.27
CA LYS A 49 -3.65 2.46 -13.16
C LYS A 49 -4.14 2.03 -14.53
N GLY A 50 -5.29 2.56 -14.92
CA GLY A 50 -5.84 2.38 -16.27
C GLY A 50 -5.15 3.29 -17.31
N PRO A 51 -5.50 3.16 -18.60
CA PRO A 51 -4.94 3.98 -19.65
C PRO A 51 -5.16 5.47 -19.38
N GLY A 52 -4.07 6.24 -19.31
CA GLY A 52 -4.10 7.68 -19.05
C GLY A 52 -4.23 8.09 -17.59
N ASP A 53 -4.44 7.16 -16.66
CA ASP A 53 -4.48 7.47 -15.23
C ASP A 53 -3.06 7.73 -14.68
N LYS A 54 -2.95 8.71 -13.78
CA LYS A 54 -1.68 9.14 -13.17
C LYS A 54 -1.73 8.91 -11.67
N LEU A 55 -0.56 8.70 -11.08
CA LEU A 55 -0.43 8.66 -9.63
C LEU A 55 -0.80 10.01 -9.02
N GLN A 56 -1.73 9.97 -8.06
CA GLN A 56 -2.11 11.15 -7.30
C GLN A 56 -1.07 11.48 -6.23
N HIS A 57 -1.03 12.73 -5.80
CA HIS A 57 -0.01 13.20 -4.84
C HIS A 57 -0.07 12.45 -3.49
N ASN A 58 -1.27 12.12 -3.00
CA ASN A 58 -1.48 11.32 -1.79
C ASN A 58 -1.03 9.86 -1.96
N GLN A 59 -1.16 9.27 -3.16
CA GLN A 59 -0.65 7.93 -3.47
C GLN A 59 0.88 7.91 -3.45
N ILE A 60 1.52 8.90 -4.11
CA ILE A 60 2.98 9.07 -4.09
C ILE A 60 3.49 9.27 -2.65
N ARG A 61 2.73 10.00 -1.82
CA ARG A 61 3.06 10.18 -0.40
C ARG A 61 3.08 8.87 0.36
N TRP A 62 2.12 7.97 0.11
CA TRP A 62 2.12 6.63 0.70
C TRP A 62 3.28 5.78 0.20
N MET A 63 3.60 5.81 -1.09
CA MET A 63 4.75 5.08 -1.67
C MET A 63 6.07 5.44 -0.98
N LYS A 64 6.32 6.73 -0.71
CA LYS A 64 7.50 7.17 0.06
C LYS A 64 7.55 6.58 1.48
N GLN A 65 6.39 6.37 2.11
CA GLN A 65 6.34 5.73 3.43
C GLN A 65 6.56 4.22 3.33
N PHE A 66 6.07 3.57 2.28
CA PHE A 66 6.37 2.15 2.04
C PHE A 66 7.86 1.92 1.80
N GLU A 67 8.52 2.77 1.00
CA GLU A 67 9.98 2.76 0.83
C GLU A 67 10.72 2.91 2.18
N ARG A 68 10.33 3.90 2.99
CA ARG A 68 10.91 4.14 4.32
C ARG A 68 10.73 2.95 5.28
N LEU A 69 9.57 2.30 5.23
CA LEU A 69 9.22 1.17 6.10
C LEU A 69 9.68 -0.18 5.54
N ASN A 70 10.33 -0.22 4.37
CA ASN A 70 10.67 -1.44 3.65
C ASN A 70 9.45 -2.36 3.42
N ILE A 71 8.33 -1.76 3.04
CA ILE A 71 7.09 -2.45 2.68
C ILE A 71 7.00 -2.53 1.16
N ARG A 72 6.75 -3.74 0.64
CA ARG A 72 6.62 -3.97 -0.81
C ARG A 72 5.36 -3.32 -1.35
N TYR A 73 5.51 -2.62 -2.48
CA TYR A 73 4.38 -2.13 -3.26
C TYR A 73 4.68 -2.19 -4.77
N GLN A 74 3.64 -2.21 -5.59
CA GLN A 74 3.72 -2.21 -7.05
C GLN A 74 2.69 -1.22 -7.63
N VAL A 75 3.04 -0.55 -8.73
CA VAL A 75 2.07 0.14 -9.58
C VAL A 75 1.79 -0.73 -10.80
N CYS A 76 0.53 -1.11 -10.97
CA CYS A 76 0.06 -2.05 -11.98
C CYS A 76 -0.66 -1.28 -13.08
N TYR A 77 0.02 -1.06 -14.21
CA TYR A 77 -0.59 -0.44 -15.38
C TYR A 77 -1.35 -1.48 -16.19
N VAL A 78 -2.67 -1.27 -16.32
CA VAL A 78 -3.56 -2.15 -17.09
C VAL A 78 -3.92 -1.47 -18.40
N ASN A 79 -3.92 -2.25 -19.48
CA ASN A 79 -4.39 -1.82 -20.78
C ASN A 79 -5.64 -2.61 -21.13
N HIS A 80 -6.63 -1.93 -21.70
CA HIS A 80 -7.75 -2.59 -22.37
C HIS A 80 -7.38 -2.69 -23.84
N ARG A 81 -7.38 -3.89 -24.39
CA ARG A 81 -7.31 -4.08 -25.85
C ARG A 81 -8.68 -3.80 -26.47
#